data_AF-A0A368F2X5-F1
#
_entry.id   AF-A0A368F2X5-F1
#
_cell.length_a   1.000
_cell.length_b   1.000
_cell.length_c   1.000
_cell.angle_alpha   90.00
_cell.angle_beta   90.00
_cell.angle_gamma   90.00
#
_symmetry.space_group_name_H-M   'P 1'
#
loop_
_entity.id
_entity.type
_entity.pdbx_description
1 polymer ?
#
loop_
_entity_poly.entity_id
_entity_poly.type
_entity_poly.pdbx_seq_one_letter_code
_entity_poly.pdbx_strand_id
1 'polypeptide(L)'
;MLQHFKQWIKCMCSCLVRPHTFDTIDLTHPAVQLPEETVIETYLQQCYYVQSVMLYPPSGAMDAPKYTLIPRASQSLKTFQEIPMLVIFLYQHHKAGVQAEAMEFLLCCLDFLSIQISSEQKSDEKYNKTLADEFYTAQSKMLAYLSIMGKIREFMEQILANGDRFINGVLSLLEQCPAELIVVRKDVLITLKFFFISDLRPKFIQLLPRLLSEVALIGSGYTAVDHLRLE
;
A
#
# COMPACT_ATOMS: atom_id res chain seq x y z
N MET A 1 20.16 4.78 -6.79
CA MET A 1 19.21 4.85 -5.66
C MET A 1 17.78 4.57 -6.10
N LEU A 2 17.17 5.38 -6.98
CA LEU A 2 15.80 5.18 -7.50
C LEU A 2 15.59 3.80 -8.17
N GLN A 3 16.59 3.28 -8.88
CA GLN A 3 16.55 1.94 -9.47
C GLN A 3 16.40 0.82 -8.42
N HIS A 4 16.96 0.98 -7.22
CA HIS A 4 16.76 0.02 -6.13
C HIS A 4 15.34 0.12 -5.56
N PHE A 5 14.81 1.34 -5.38
CA PHE A 5 13.40 1.53 -4.97
C PHE A 5 12.42 0.92 -5.97
N LYS A 6 12.68 1.08 -7.28
CA LYS A 6 11.92 0.41 -8.33
C LYS A 6 11.90 -1.11 -8.14
N GLN A 7 13.07 -1.72 -7.94
CA GLN A 7 13.14 -3.16 -7.72
C GLN A 7 12.39 -3.57 -6.45
N TRP A 8 12.50 -2.77 -5.38
CA TRP A 8 11.76 -3.02 -4.14
C TRP A 8 10.26 -2.98 -4.38
N ILE A 9 9.75 -2.02 -5.15
CA ILE A 9 8.31 -1.92 -5.40
C ILE A 9 7.80 -3.08 -6.22
N LYS A 10 8.52 -3.49 -7.27
CA LYS A 10 8.16 -4.67 -8.05
C LYS A 10 8.14 -5.93 -7.19
N CYS A 11 9.17 -6.12 -6.37
CA CYS A 11 9.21 -7.23 -5.42
C CYS A 11 8.03 -7.17 -4.45
N MET A 12 7.75 -6.01 -3.87
CA MET A 12 6.67 -5.83 -2.92
C MET A 12 5.30 -6.07 -3.56
N CYS A 13 5.06 -5.61 -4.79
CA CYS A 13 3.86 -5.93 -5.54
C CYS A 13 3.69 -7.44 -5.70
N SER A 14 4.77 -8.17 -6.05
CA SER A 14 4.73 -9.63 -6.15
C SER A 14 4.51 -10.33 -4.80
N CYS A 15 4.92 -9.71 -3.69
CA CYS A 15 4.74 -10.27 -2.36
C CYS A 15 3.31 -10.06 -1.88
N LEU A 16 2.77 -8.84 -2.01
CA LEU A 16 1.44 -8.47 -1.51
C LEU A 16 0.28 -9.23 -2.17
N VAL A 17 0.50 -9.77 -3.37
CA VAL A 17 -0.49 -10.62 -4.08
C VAL A 17 -0.47 -12.06 -3.57
N ARG A 18 0.55 -12.49 -2.81
CA ARG A 18 0.63 -13.88 -2.32
C ARG A 18 -0.45 -14.14 -1.27
N PRO A 19 -1.02 -15.36 -1.27
CA PRO A 19 -1.87 -15.82 -0.17
C PRO A 19 -1.15 -15.65 1.17
N HIS A 20 -1.91 -15.38 2.24
CA HIS A 20 -1.42 -15.26 3.61
C HIS A 20 -0.44 -14.10 3.90
N THR A 21 -0.17 -13.21 2.95
CA THR A 21 0.70 -12.04 3.21
C THR A 21 0.15 -11.11 4.28
N PHE A 22 -1.18 -11.04 4.37
CA PHE A 22 -1.90 -10.25 5.36
C PHE A 22 -2.26 -11.03 6.61
N ASP A 23 -1.70 -12.21 6.83
CA ASP A 23 -1.99 -13.01 8.00
C ASP A 23 -0.98 -12.70 9.11
N THR A 24 -1.46 -12.77 10.34
CA THR A 24 -0.62 -12.74 11.52
C THR A 24 0.06 -14.10 11.64
N ILE A 25 1.39 -14.10 11.60
CA ILE A 25 2.19 -15.31 11.74
C ILE A 25 2.60 -15.43 13.21
N ASP A 26 2.19 -16.51 13.86
CA ASP A 26 2.70 -16.85 15.18
C ASP A 26 4.10 -17.44 15.04
N LEU A 27 5.09 -16.69 15.51
CA LEU A 27 6.50 -17.06 15.53
C LEU A 27 6.99 -17.36 16.94
N THR A 28 6.07 -17.53 17.89
CA THR A 28 6.42 -18.06 19.20
C THR A 28 6.68 -19.56 19.07
N HIS A 29 7.78 -20.03 19.64
CA HIS A 29 8.09 -21.46 19.74
C HIS A 29 8.25 -22.19 18.38
N PRO A 30 9.37 -21.97 17.66
CA PRO A 30 9.63 -22.64 16.38
C PRO A 30 9.52 -24.16 16.50
N ALA A 31 8.84 -24.81 15.55
CA ALA A 31 8.73 -26.27 15.49
C ALA A 31 10.09 -26.97 15.25
N VAL A 32 11.10 -26.23 14.80
CA VAL A 32 12.41 -26.75 14.41
C VAL A 32 13.51 -26.15 15.29
N GLN A 33 14.34 -26.99 15.88
CA GLN A 33 15.57 -26.58 16.60
C GLN A 33 16.68 -26.29 15.59
N LEU A 34 16.62 -25.11 14.96
CA LEU A 34 17.70 -24.56 14.16
C LEU A 34 18.53 -23.57 15.00
N PRO A 35 19.78 -23.25 14.59
CA PRO A 35 20.52 -22.13 15.16
C PRO A 35 19.69 -20.85 15.13
N GLU A 36 19.75 -20.08 16.21
CA GLU A 36 18.94 -18.89 16.42
C GLU A 36 19.02 -17.90 15.24
N GLU A 37 20.24 -17.65 14.74
CA GLU A 37 20.49 -16.76 13.60
C GLU A 37 19.76 -17.23 12.34
N THR A 38 19.79 -18.53 12.04
CA THR A 38 19.13 -19.10 10.85
C THR A 38 17.60 -18.97 10.93
N VAL A 39 17.03 -19.14 12.13
CA VAL A 39 15.59 -18.95 12.36
C VAL A 39 15.21 -17.48 12.14
N ILE A 40 15.97 -16.56 12.74
CA ILE A 40 15.74 -15.11 12.60
C ILE A 40 15.85 -14.69 11.14
N GLU A 41 16.88 -15.12 10.41
CA GLU A 41 17.05 -14.80 9.00
C GLU A 41 15.87 -15.29 8.15
N THR A 42 15.39 -16.51 8.42
CA THR A 42 14.23 -17.08 7.72
C THR A 42 12.97 -16.27 7.99
N TYR A 43 12.72 -15.90 9.25
CA TYR A 43 11.56 -15.09 9.63
C TYR A 43 11.60 -13.68 9.03
N LEU A 44 12.79 -13.07 8.95
CA LEU A 44 12.96 -11.77 8.31
C LEU A 44 12.61 -11.79 6.81
N GLN A 45 12.72 -12.92 6.11
CA GLN A 45 12.30 -13.03 4.70
C GLN A 45 10.79 -12.92 4.50
N GLN A 46 10.00 -13.16 5.55
CA GLN A 46 8.53 -13.11 5.53
C GLN A 46 7.96 -12.06 6.50
N CYS A 47 8.81 -11.18 7.04
CA CYS A 47 8.42 -10.14 7.97
C CYS A 47 8.03 -8.86 7.21
N TYR A 48 6.75 -8.49 7.29
CA TYR A 48 6.18 -7.28 6.67
C TYR A 48 5.76 -6.21 7.70
N TYR A 49 5.63 -6.60 8.97
CA TYR A 49 5.27 -5.75 10.10
C TYR A 49 6.15 -6.09 11.32
N VAL A 50 6.22 -5.16 12.27
CA VAL A 50 6.97 -5.37 13.52
C VAL A 50 6.26 -6.43 14.36
N GLN A 51 6.96 -7.49 14.73
CA GLN A 51 6.39 -8.59 15.52
C GLN A 51 7.36 -9.14 16.56
N SER A 52 6.80 -9.64 17.66
CA SER A 52 7.58 -10.32 18.69
C SER A 52 7.80 -11.78 18.34
N VAL A 53 9.00 -12.29 18.58
CA VAL A 53 9.39 -13.68 18.36
C VAL A 53 9.96 -14.23 19.66
N MET A 54 9.52 -15.42 20.06
CA MET A 54 10.08 -16.12 21.22
C MET A 54 10.73 -17.41 20.75
N LEU A 55 12.04 -17.50 20.92
CA LEU A 55 12.83 -18.66 20.50
C LEU A 55 13.09 -19.56 21.70
N TYR A 56 13.11 -20.88 21.52
CA TYR A 56 13.47 -21.78 22.61
C TYR A 56 14.93 -21.55 22.99
N PRO A 57 15.25 -21.41 24.30
CA PRO A 57 16.63 -21.42 24.72
C PRO A 57 17.21 -22.82 24.42
N PRO A 58 18.50 -22.94 24.01
CA PRO A 58 19.15 -24.22 23.73
C PRO A 58 19.06 -25.24 24.88
N SER A 59 18.77 -24.80 26.11
CA SER A 59 18.78 -25.59 27.34
C SER A 59 17.40 -25.85 27.96
N GLY A 60 16.29 -25.45 27.34
CA GLY A 60 14.94 -25.67 27.91
C GLY A 60 14.62 -24.87 29.18
N ALA A 61 15.38 -23.81 29.47
CA ALA A 61 15.09 -22.87 30.56
C ALA A 61 13.75 -22.14 30.34
N MET A 62 13.05 -21.77 31.43
CA MET A 62 11.75 -21.09 31.37
C MET A 62 11.81 -19.65 30.81
N ASP A 63 13.00 -19.06 30.70
CA ASP A 63 13.20 -17.73 30.11
C ASP A 63 13.63 -17.87 28.63
N ALA A 64 12.64 -17.95 27.75
CA ALA A 64 12.87 -17.89 26.31
C ALA A 64 13.26 -16.45 25.89
N PRO A 65 14.37 -16.25 25.15
CA PRO A 65 14.72 -14.93 24.67
C PRO A 65 13.62 -14.39 23.73
N LYS A 66 13.14 -13.19 24.04
CA LYS A 66 12.13 -12.46 23.27
C LYS A 66 12.82 -11.45 22.35
N TYR A 67 12.67 -11.66 21.05
CA TYR A 67 13.15 -10.76 20.01
C TYR A 67 12.02 -9.92 19.45
N THR A 68 12.36 -8.73 18.95
CA THR A 68 11.45 -7.91 18.15
C THR A 68 12.00 -7.88 16.73
N LEU A 69 11.28 -8.52 15.80
CA LEU A 69 11.62 -8.46 14.38
C LEU A 69 11.10 -7.18 13.77
N ILE A 70 11.97 -6.51 13.03
CA ILE A 70 11.65 -5.32 12.26
C ILE A 70 11.80 -5.69 10.78
N PRO A 71 10.79 -5.43 9.94
CA PRO A 71 10.85 -5.75 8.52
C PRO A 71 11.97 -4.96 7.84
N ARG A 72 12.59 -5.54 6.80
CA ARG A 72 13.55 -4.78 5.98
C ARG A 72 12.81 -3.62 5.31
N ALA A 73 13.53 -2.54 5.00
CA ALA A 73 12.96 -1.39 4.29
C ALA A 73 12.23 -1.78 3.00
N SER A 74 12.75 -2.78 2.28
CA SER A 74 12.15 -3.33 1.05
C SER A 74 10.86 -4.14 1.25
N GLN A 75 10.50 -4.49 2.49
CA GLN A 75 9.30 -5.25 2.88
C GLN A 75 8.32 -4.42 3.73
N SER A 76 8.71 -3.22 4.16
CA SER A 76 7.92 -2.40 5.08
C SER A 76 6.98 -1.47 4.33
N LEU A 77 5.66 -1.65 4.52
CA LEU A 77 4.66 -0.73 3.97
C LEU A 77 4.82 0.70 4.48
N LYS A 78 5.30 0.90 5.72
CA LYS A 78 5.66 2.22 6.24
C LYS A 78 6.76 2.90 5.44
N THR A 79 7.78 2.15 5.03
CA THR A 79 8.82 2.70 4.15
C THR A 79 8.21 3.12 2.81
N PHE A 80 7.29 2.32 2.27
CA PHE A 80 6.63 2.59 1.00
C PHE A 80 5.69 3.79 1.02
N GLN A 81 5.17 4.17 2.19
CA GLN A 81 4.39 5.40 2.35
C GLN A 81 5.25 6.67 2.14
N GLU A 82 6.56 6.59 2.40
CA GLU A 82 7.49 7.73 2.29
C GLU A 82 8.15 7.87 0.92
N ILE A 83 8.27 6.76 0.15
CA ILE A 83 8.90 6.77 -1.19
C ILE A 83 8.25 7.79 -2.15
N PRO A 84 6.91 7.89 -2.25
CA PRO A 84 6.27 8.86 -3.15
C PRO A 84 6.72 10.30 -2.93
N MET A 85 6.83 10.73 -1.67
CA MET A 85 7.29 12.08 -1.32
C MET A 85 8.78 12.27 -1.66
N LEU A 86 9.61 11.26 -1.40
CA LEU A 86 11.03 11.28 -1.77
C LEU A 86 11.21 11.43 -3.29
N VAL A 87 10.44 10.71 -4.11
CA VAL A 87 10.53 10.81 -5.57
C VAL A 87 10.12 12.21 -6.06
N ILE A 88 9.05 12.79 -5.49
CA ILE A 88 8.65 14.18 -5.79
C ILE A 88 9.77 15.14 -5.45
N PHE A 89 10.35 15.02 -4.26
CA PHE A 89 11.45 15.86 -3.81
C PHE A 89 12.66 15.78 -4.75
N LEU A 90 13.07 14.56 -5.14
CA LEU A 90 14.17 14.35 -6.08
C LEU A 90 13.86 14.94 -7.45
N TYR A 91 12.64 14.78 -7.95
CA TYR A 91 12.22 15.33 -9.24
C TYR A 91 12.22 16.86 -9.23
N GLN A 92 11.79 17.49 -8.14
CA GLN A 92 11.80 18.95 -8.00
C GLN A 92 13.22 19.55 -8.06
N HIS A 93 14.23 18.85 -7.54
CA HIS A 93 15.60 19.36 -7.44
C HIS A 93 16.50 18.89 -8.59
N HIS A 94 16.22 17.72 -9.17
CA HIS A 94 17.09 17.05 -10.14
C HIS A 94 16.34 16.52 -11.37
N LYS A 95 15.27 17.22 -11.80
CA LYS A 95 14.38 16.82 -12.91
C LYS A 95 15.07 16.05 -14.05
N ALA A 96 16.08 16.66 -14.69
CA ALA A 96 16.74 16.07 -15.86
C ALA A 96 17.42 14.72 -15.57
N GLY A 97 17.90 14.51 -14.34
CA GLY A 97 18.59 13.28 -13.92
C GLY A 97 17.67 12.20 -13.36
N VAL A 98 16.37 12.48 -13.13
CA VAL A 98 15.44 11.52 -12.52
C VAL A 98 14.11 11.38 -13.25
N GLN A 99 13.94 12.04 -14.40
CA GLN A 99 12.66 12.04 -15.10
C GLN A 99 12.26 10.65 -15.60
N ALA A 100 13.21 9.87 -16.11
CA ALA A 100 12.96 8.50 -16.55
C ALA A 100 12.52 7.63 -15.37
N GLU A 101 13.25 7.70 -14.26
CA GLU A 101 12.99 6.94 -13.03
C GLU A 101 11.65 7.32 -12.40
N ALA A 102 11.29 8.61 -12.38
CA ALA A 102 10.00 9.07 -11.89
C ALA A 102 8.86 8.56 -12.78
N MET A 103 9.05 8.49 -14.10
CA MET A 103 8.06 7.93 -15.02
C MET A 103 7.88 6.43 -14.84
N GLU A 104 8.98 5.70 -14.63
CA GLU A 104 8.90 4.28 -14.31
C GLU A 104 8.25 4.02 -12.95
N PHE A 105 8.54 4.86 -11.96
CA PHE A 105 7.90 4.79 -10.65
C PHE A 105 6.40 5.05 -10.74
N LEU A 106 5.94 5.96 -11.62
CA LEU A 106 4.53 6.16 -11.91
C LEU A 106 3.85 4.86 -12.35
N LEU A 107 4.46 4.10 -13.25
CA LEU A 107 3.90 2.82 -13.69
C LEU A 107 3.84 1.81 -12.54
N CYS A 108 4.86 1.79 -11.68
CA CYS A 108 4.86 0.95 -10.48
C CYS A 108 3.77 1.35 -9.49
N CYS A 109 3.45 2.65 -9.34
CA CYS A 109 2.32 3.11 -8.54
C CYS A 109 0.99 2.58 -9.10
N LEU A 110 0.83 2.56 -10.42
CA LEU A 110 -0.37 1.98 -11.06
C LEU A 110 -0.44 0.45 -10.84
N ASP A 111 0.69 -0.25 -10.84
CA ASP A 111 0.76 -1.67 -10.44
C ASP A 111 0.29 -1.85 -9.00
N PHE A 112 0.83 -1.06 -8.08
CA PHE A 112 0.53 -1.14 -6.66
C PHE A 112 -0.94 -0.82 -6.34
N LEU A 113 -1.53 0.16 -7.01
CA LEU A 113 -2.95 0.52 -6.87
C LEU A 113 -3.91 -0.56 -7.38
N SER A 114 -3.45 -1.45 -8.28
CA SER A 114 -4.28 -2.55 -8.77
C SER A 114 -4.33 -3.76 -7.83
N ILE A 115 -3.50 -3.77 -6.79
CA ILE A 115 -3.46 -4.85 -5.80
C ILE A 115 -4.67 -4.72 -4.87
N GLN A 116 -5.27 -5.86 -4.57
CA GLN A 116 -6.44 -5.98 -3.70
C GLN A 116 -6.20 -7.08 -2.67
N ILE A 117 -6.76 -6.90 -1.47
CA ILE A 117 -6.80 -7.96 -0.47
C ILE A 117 -8.07 -8.76 -0.74
N SER A 118 -7.94 -10.08 -0.96
CA SER A 118 -9.08 -10.90 -1.33
C SER A 118 -10.10 -11.01 -0.20
N SER A 119 -11.36 -11.30 -0.55
CA SER A 119 -12.41 -11.51 0.45
C SER A 119 -12.11 -12.71 1.34
N GLU A 120 -11.47 -13.76 0.80
CA GLU A 120 -11.06 -14.92 1.61
C GLU A 120 -10.03 -14.50 2.67
N GLN A 121 -9.02 -13.72 2.30
CA GLN A 121 -8.01 -13.22 3.24
C GLN A 121 -8.61 -12.34 4.34
N LYS A 122 -9.57 -11.47 3.98
CA LYS A 122 -10.24 -10.60 4.96
C LYS A 122 -11.11 -11.38 5.95
N SER A 123 -11.58 -12.57 5.57
CA SER A 123 -12.38 -13.45 6.42
C SER A 123 -11.56 -14.42 7.27
N ASP A 124 -10.24 -14.51 7.04
CA ASP A 124 -9.35 -15.36 7.82
C ASP A 124 -9.24 -14.84 9.26
N GLU A 125 -9.27 -15.74 10.24
CA GLU A 125 -9.11 -15.39 11.66
C GLU A 125 -7.75 -14.75 11.96
N LYS A 126 -6.73 -15.04 11.13
CA LYS A 126 -5.39 -14.49 11.26
C LYS A 126 -5.24 -13.13 10.60
N TYR A 127 -6.27 -12.60 9.93
CA TYR A 127 -6.18 -11.36 9.19
C TYR A 127 -5.61 -10.21 10.04
N ASN A 128 -4.46 -9.72 9.61
CA ASN A 128 -3.74 -8.63 10.26
C ASN A 128 -4.29 -7.29 9.77
N LYS A 129 -5.32 -6.79 10.48
CA LYS A 129 -5.95 -5.50 10.17
C LYS A 129 -4.95 -4.35 10.15
N THR A 130 -3.98 -4.33 11.07
CA THR A 130 -2.95 -3.27 11.13
C THR A 130 -2.10 -3.22 9.86
N LEU A 131 -1.64 -4.38 9.37
CA LEU A 131 -0.86 -4.44 8.13
C LEU A 131 -1.71 -4.04 6.91
N ALA A 132 -2.99 -4.44 6.88
CA ALA A 132 -3.90 -4.02 5.84
C ALA A 132 -4.17 -2.51 5.85
N ASP A 133 -4.30 -1.89 7.04
CA ASP A 133 -4.45 -0.44 7.18
C ASP A 133 -3.20 0.31 6.67
N GLU A 134 -2.00 -0.22 6.95
CA GLU A 134 -0.75 0.29 6.38
C GLU A 134 -0.70 0.15 4.85
N PHE A 135 -1.30 -0.90 4.29
CA PHE A 135 -1.39 -1.12 2.84
C PHE A 135 -2.31 -0.11 2.16
N TYR A 136 -3.52 0.10 2.68
CA TYR A 136 -4.44 1.12 2.17
C TYR A 136 -3.85 2.53 2.30
N THR A 137 -3.15 2.79 3.39
CA THR A 137 -2.40 4.05 3.57
C THR A 137 -1.32 4.20 2.50
N ALA A 138 -0.53 3.16 2.22
CA ALA A 138 0.47 3.18 1.14
C ALA A 138 -0.17 3.43 -0.23
N GLN A 139 -1.28 2.77 -0.55
CA GLN A 139 -2.03 3.02 -1.79
C GLN A 139 -2.47 4.49 -1.92
N SER A 140 -2.95 5.10 -0.83
CA SER A 140 -3.31 6.53 -0.82
C SER A 140 -2.12 7.45 -1.14
N LYS A 141 -0.91 7.13 -0.63
CA LYS A 141 0.30 7.91 -0.90
C LYS A 141 0.78 7.75 -2.35
N MET A 142 0.66 6.55 -2.92
CA MET A 142 0.91 6.31 -4.34
C MET A 142 -0.06 7.13 -5.21
N LEU A 143 -1.34 7.16 -4.85
CA LEU A 143 -2.35 7.93 -5.56
C LEU A 143 -2.09 9.45 -5.47
N ALA A 144 -1.71 9.96 -4.30
CA ALA A 144 -1.32 11.35 -4.12
C ALA A 144 -0.13 11.74 -5.02
N TYR A 145 0.86 10.86 -5.17
CA TYR A 145 1.96 11.05 -6.11
C TYR A 145 1.49 11.18 -7.55
N LEU A 146 0.59 10.29 -8.01
CA LEU A 146 0.03 10.37 -9.36
C LEU A 146 -0.67 11.71 -9.60
N SER A 147 -1.40 12.23 -8.62
CA SER A 147 -2.05 13.55 -8.68
C SER A 147 -1.04 14.69 -8.82
N ILE A 148 0.00 14.69 -7.99
CA ILE A 148 1.02 15.74 -7.98
C ILE A 148 1.81 15.72 -9.28
N MET A 149 2.31 14.56 -9.69
CA MET A 149 3.09 14.42 -10.91
C MET A 149 2.25 14.60 -12.17
N GLY A 150 0.97 14.19 -12.14
CA GLY A 150 0.01 14.39 -13.22
C GLY A 150 -0.31 15.86 -13.53
N LYS A 151 0.16 16.82 -12.73
CA LYS A 151 0.16 18.25 -13.11
C LYS A 151 1.16 18.58 -14.21
N ILE A 152 2.12 17.68 -14.46
CA ILE A 152 3.13 17.79 -15.51
C ILE A 152 2.63 17.00 -16.73
N ARG A 153 2.69 17.62 -17.91
CA ARG A 153 2.05 17.11 -19.13
C ARG A 153 2.47 15.69 -19.48
N GLU A 154 3.77 15.40 -19.45
CA GLU A 154 4.34 14.10 -19.82
C GLU A 154 3.87 12.98 -18.88
N PHE A 155 3.66 13.28 -17.60
CA PHE A 155 3.13 12.31 -16.64
C PHE A 155 1.62 12.12 -16.83
N MET A 156 0.88 13.20 -17.08
CA MET A 156 -0.55 13.11 -17.37
C MET A 156 -0.83 12.29 -18.64
N GLU A 157 -0.03 12.48 -19.70
CA GLU A 157 -0.09 11.68 -20.92
C GLU A 157 0.06 10.18 -20.61
N GLN A 158 0.97 9.81 -19.70
CA GLN A 158 1.13 8.42 -19.27
C GLN A 158 -0.02 7.89 -18.41
N ILE A 159 -0.59 8.72 -17.53
CA ILE A 159 -1.78 8.32 -16.75
C ILE A 159 -2.96 8.10 -17.70
N LEU A 160 -3.15 8.97 -18.69
CA LEU A 160 -4.20 8.84 -19.72
C LEU A 160 -4.04 7.56 -20.54
N ALA A 161 -2.80 7.26 -20.97
CA ALA A 161 -2.48 6.02 -21.69
C ALA A 161 -2.82 4.76 -20.86
N ASN A 162 -2.77 4.85 -19.54
CA ASN A 162 -3.11 3.78 -18.60
C ASN A 162 -4.45 4.02 -17.89
N GLY A 163 -5.35 4.81 -18.47
CA GLY A 163 -6.52 5.34 -17.76
C GLY A 163 -7.45 4.27 -17.19
N ASP A 164 -7.65 3.14 -17.87
CA ASP A 164 -8.55 2.08 -17.39
C ASP A 164 -7.97 1.39 -16.16
N ARG A 165 -6.66 1.15 -16.17
CA ARG A 165 -5.91 0.61 -15.04
C ARG A 165 -5.97 1.56 -13.84
N PHE A 166 -5.69 2.83 -14.08
CA PHE A 166 -5.73 3.87 -13.05
C PHE A 166 -7.10 3.92 -12.36
N ILE A 167 -8.16 4.03 -13.17
CA ILE A 167 -9.52 4.15 -12.71
C ILE A 167 -9.97 2.91 -11.93
N ASN A 168 -9.71 1.70 -12.45
CA ASN A 168 -10.04 0.46 -11.75
C ASN A 168 -9.32 0.37 -10.41
N GLY A 169 -8.05 0.77 -10.34
CA GLY A 169 -7.29 0.82 -9.09
C GLY A 169 -7.89 1.79 -8.07
N VAL A 170 -8.24 3.02 -8.48
CA VAL A 170 -8.85 4.01 -7.59
C VAL A 170 -10.22 3.58 -7.09
N LEU A 171 -11.06 3.01 -7.96
CA LEU A 171 -12.38 2.49 -7.57
C LEU A 171 -12.25 1.34 -6.57
N SER A 172 -11.33 0.40 -6.85
CA SER A 172 -11.09 -0.74 -5.96
C SER A 172 -10.60 -0.27 -4.59
N LEU A 173 -9.71 0.72 -4.55
CA LEU A 173 -9.24 1.33 -3.31
C LEU A 173 -10.39 1.96 -2.52
N LEU A 174 -11.26 2.74 -3.16
CA LEU A 174 -12.43 3.34 -2.49
C LEU A 174 -13.40 2.28 -1.92
N GLU A 175 -13.73 1.27 -2.72
CA GLU A 175 -14.68 0.23 -2.36
C GLU A 175 -14.13 -0.71 -1.26
N GLN A 176 -12.82 -0.98 -1.26
CA GLN A 176 -12.20 -1.93 -0.33
C GLN A 176 -11.60 -1.30 0.92
N CYS A 177 -11.31 0.01 0.91
CA CYS A 177 -10.77 0.71 2.07
C CYS A 177 -11.76 0.59 3.24
N PRO A 178 -11.32 0.23 4.45
CA PRO A 178 -12.16 0.25 5.64
C PRO A 178 -12.79 1.65 5.86
N ALA A 179 -13.98 1.70 6.46
CA ALA A 179 -14.68 2.97 6.73
C ALA A 179 -13.97 3.78 7.82
N GLU A 180 -13.25 3.10 8.71
CA GLU A 180 -12.53 3.66 9.83
C GLU A 180 -11.26 4.42 9.41
N LEU A 181 -10.72 4.14 8.22
CA LEU A 181 -9.59 4.87 7.64
C LEU A 181 -10.04 6.16 6.96
N ILE A 182 -10.64 7.07 7.75
CA ILE A 182 -11.23 8.32 7.29
C ILE A 182 -10.21 9.18 6.53
N VAL A 183 -8.97 9.26 7.03
CA VAL A 183 -7.88 10.02 6.40
C VAL A 183 -7.56 9.48 5.00
N VAL A 184 -7.47 8.16 4.85
CA VAL A 184 -7.22 7.51 3.56
C VAL A 184 -8.37 7.81 2.59
N ARG A 185 -9.62 7.63 3.02
CA ARG A 185 -10.79 7.92 2.18
C ARG A 185 -10.81 9.38 1.73
N LYS A 186 -10.54 10.33 2.64
CA LYS A 186 -10.44 11.77 2.33
C LYS A 186 -9.36 12.03 1.28
N ASP A 187 -8.15 11.50 1.46
CA ASP A 187 -7.03 11.67 0.53
C ASP A 187 -7.37 11.13 -0.88
N VAL A 188 -8.04 9.97 -0.93
CA VAL A 188 -8.47 9.34 -2.19
C VAL A 188 -9.55 10.17 -2.89
N LEU A 189 -10.54 10.68 -2.15
CA LEU A 189 -11.61 11.53 -2.70
C LEU A 189 -11.07 12.86 -3.24
N ILE A 190 -10.16 13.50 -2.50
CA ILE A 190 -9.49 14.73 -2.97
C ILE A 190 -8.73 14.47 -4.28
N THR A 191 -8.03 13.34 -4.36
CA THR A 191 -7.30 12.97 -5.58
C THR A 191 -8.24 12.63 -6.72
N LEU A 192 -9.33 11.93 -6.45
CA LEU A 192 -10.36 11.62 -7.43
C LEU A 192 -10.97 12.90 -8.01
N LYS A 193 -11.26 13.90 -7.17
CA LYS A 193 -11.74 15.22 -7.62
C LYS A 193 -10.78 15.88 -8.61
N PHE A 194 -9.47 15.83 -8.34
CA PHE A 194 -8.45 16.35 -9.28
C PHE A 194 -8.52 15.66 -10.66
N PHE A 195 -8.61 14.33 -10.70
CA PHE A 195 -8.68 13.61 -11.97
C PHE A 195 -10.05 13.68 -12.67
N PHE A 196 -11.12 13.94 -11.92
CA PHE A 196 -12.45 14.17 -12.49
C PHE A 196 -12.53 15.50 -13.26
N ILE A 197 -11.81 16.53 -12.80
CA ILE A 197 -11.76 17.82 -13.48
C ILE A 197 -10.69 17.89 -14.58
N SER A 198 -9.81 16.89 -14.69
CA SER A 198 -8.76 16.82 -15.72
C SER A 198 -9.23 16.15 -17.02
N ASP A 199 -8.30 15.92 -17.95
CA ASP A 199 -8.56 15.28 -19.25
C ASP A 199 -8.99 13.80 -19.15
N LEU A 200 -8.95 13.20 -17.95
CA LEU A 200 -9.51 11.86 -17.70
C LEU A 200 -11.04 11.85 -17.57
N ARG A 201 -11.68 13.02 -17.48
CA ARG A 201 -13.13 13.17 -17.28
C ARG A 201 -13.99 12.25 -18.16
N PRO A 202 -13.73 12.07 -19.48
CA PRO A 202 -14.57 11.21 -20.32
C PRO A 202 -14.62 9.75 -19.84
N LYS A 203 -13.51 9.23 -19.29
CA LYS A 203 -13.46 7.87 -18.74
C LYS A 203 -14.20 7.77 -17.40
N PHE A 204 -14.22 8.83 -16.59
CA PHE A 204 -14.95 8.88 -15.33
C PHE A 204 -16.47 8.95 -15.50
N ILE A 205 -16.98 9.54 -16.59
CA ILE A 205 -18.43 9.67 -16.84
C ILE A 205 -19.12 8.29 -16.86
N GLN A 206 -18.48 7.27 -17.44
CA GLN A 206 -19.01 5.92 -17.49
C GLN A 206 -19.11 5.25 -16.11
N LEU A 207 -18.47 5.83 -15.10
CA LEU A 207 -18.31 5.27 -13.76
C LEU A 207 -18.97 6.10 -12.68
N LEU A 208 -19.60 7.21 -13.06
CA LEU A 208 -20.44 8.03 -12.20
C LEU A 208 -21.43 7.22 -11.36
N PRO A 209 -22.12 6.17 -11.87
CA PRO A 209 -23.03 5.39 -11.03
C PRO A 209 -22.35 4.73 -9.83
N ARG A 210 -21.10 4.26 -9.99
CA ARG A 210 -20.29 3.70 -8.88
C ARG A 210 -19.76 4.80 -7.97
N LEU A 211 -19.31 5.90 -8.56
CA LEU A 211 -18.80 7.09 -7.86
C LEU A 211 -19.87 7.97 -7.19
N LEU A 212 -21.15 7.64 -7.35
CA LEU A 212 -22.28 8.27 -6.67
C LEU A 212 -22.88 7.35 -5.60
N SER A 213 -22.36 6.13 -5.44
CA SER A 213 -22.77 5.22 -4.37
C SER A 213 -22.18 5.68 -3.04
N GLU A 214 -23.02 6.30 -2.21
CA GLU A 214 -22.63 6.82 -0.90
C GLU A 214 -22.04 5.74 0.01
N VAL A 215 -22.55 4.51 -0.08
CA VAL A 215 -22.02 3.34 0.64
C VAL A 215 -20.60 2.99 0.19
N ALA A 216 -20.31 3.09 -1.11
CA ALA A 216 -18.96 2.83 -1.63
C ALA A 216 -17.97 3.95 -1.25
N LEU A 217 -18.41 5.22 -1.29
CA LEU A 217 -17.54 6.39 -1.08
C LEU A 217 -17.26 6.68 0.40
N ILE A 218 -18.30 6.61 1.23
CA ILE A 218 -18.27 7.04 2.63
C ILE A 218 -18.14 5.85 3.58
N GLY A 219 -18.67 4.69 3.17
CA GLY A 219 -18.83 3.53 4.05
C GLY A 219 -20.07 3.69 4.95
N SER A 220 -20.48 2.61 5.61
CA SER A 220 -21.65 2.58 6.50
C SER A 220 -21.38 3.05 7.93
N GLY A 221 -20.16 3.49 8.24
CA GLY A 221 -19.74 3.88 9.59
C GLY A 221 -20.25 5.28 9.96
N TYR A 222 -20.95 5.40 11.09
CA TYR A 222 -21.56 6.65 11.55
C TYR A 222 -20.56 7.83 11.62
N THR A 223 -19.35 7.58 12.13
CA THR A 223 -18.27 8.58 12.26
C THR A 223 -17.68 9.00 10.90
N ALA A 224 -17.61 8.08 9.95
CA ALA A 224 -17.15 8.38 8.59
C ALA A 224 -18.19 9.23 7.85
N VAL A 225 -19.47 8.93 8.05
CA VAL A 225 -20.60 9.69 7.50
C VAL A 225 -20.60 11.13 7.99
N ASP A 226 -20.40 11.38 9.28
CA ASP A 226 -20.38 12.75 9.82
C ASP A 226 -19.17 13.57 9.32
N HIS A 227 -17.96 12.99 9.28
CA HIS A 227 -16.77 13.72 8.86
C HIS A 227 -16.60 13.89 7.35
N LEU A 228 -17.23 13.06 6.53
CA LEU A 228 -17.11 13.11 5.06
C LEU A 228 -18.33 13.75 4.37
N ARG A 229 -19.48 13.91 5.05
CA ARG A 229 -20.64 14.67 4.52
C ARG A 229 -20.53 16.18 4.75
N LEU A 230 -19.76 16.61 5.74
CA LEU A 230 -19.54 18.01 6.09
C LEU A 230 -18.25 18.53 5.40
N GLU A 231 -18.26 18.69 4.08
CA GLU A 231 -17.42 19.64 3.29
C GLU A 231 -17.72 19.58 1.79
#